data_AF-A0A812IW67-F1
#
_entry.id   AF-A0A812IW67-F1
#
_cell.length_a   1.000
_cell.length_b   1.000
_cell.length_c   1.000
_cell.angle_alpha   90.00
_cell.angle_beta   90.00
_cell.angle_gamma   90.00
#
_symmetry.space_group_name_H-M   'P 1'
#
loop_
_entity.id
_entity.type
_entity.pdbx_description
1 polymer ?
#
loop_
_entity_poly.entity_id
_entity_poly.type
_entity_poly.pdbx_seq_one_letter_code
_entity_poly.pdbx_strand_id
1 'polypeptide(L)'
;MAQPPPPRPSGYFEKKGEVHELRQLLRGASADRDQQKKRDAIKKVIAYMTLGIDVSPLFSEMVMASATTDLVQKKMVYLYLVNYAESNSDLAILAINTLQKDCRDDDPMIRGLALRSL
;
A
#
# COMPACT_ATOMS: atom_id res chain seq x y z
N MET A 1 -38.68 21.69 -13.33
CA MET A 1 -37.27 21.55 -13.76
C MET A 1 -36.44 21.43 -12.49
N ALA A 2 -36.00 20.21 -12.14
CA ALA A 2 -35.22 19.99 -10.93
C ALA A 2 -33.77 20.44 -11.16
N GLN A 3 -33.24 21.30 -10.29
CA GLN A 3 -31.84 21.72 -10.33
C GLN A 3 -30.94 20.50 -10.05
N PRO A 4 -29.78 20.37 -10.74
CA PRO A 4 -28.80 19.35 -10.38
C PRO A 4 -28.25 19.61 -8.97
N PRO A 5 -27.93 18.57 -8.19
CA PRO A 5 -27.42 18.72 -6.84
C PRO A 5 -26.08 19.48 -6.83
N PRO A 6 -25.78 20.25 -5.78
CA PRO A 6 -24.54 21.01 -5.68
C PRO A 6 -23.32 20.07 -5.71
N PRO A 7 -22.19 20.47 -6.33
CA PRO A 7 -20.96 19.70 -6.30
C PRO A 7 -20.48 19.57 -4.85
N ARG A 8 -20.17 18.34 -4.43
CA ARG A 8 -19.67 18.06 -3.08
C ARG A 8 -18.36 18.83 -2.84
N PRO A 9 -18.11 19.35 -1.63
CA PRO A 9 -16.88 20.07 -1.34
C PRO A 9 -15.69 19.15 -1.61
N SER A 10 -14.87 19.56 -2.57
CA SER A 10 -13.64 18.90 -2.97
C SER A 10 -12.61 19.06 -1.85
N GLY A 11 -12.64 18.15 -0.87
CA GLY A 11 -11.61 18.00 0.17
C GLY A 11 -10.26 17.54 -0.37
N TYR A 12 -9.94 17.84 -1.63
CA TYR A 12 -8.71 17.44 -2.31
C TYR A 12 -7.46 18.19 -1.79
N PHE A 13 -7.63 19.36 -1.17
CA PHE A 13 -6.50 20.18 -0.70
C PHE A 13 -5.98 19.77 0.69
N GLU A 14 -6.84 19.39 1.64
CA GLU A 14 -6.40 18.85 2.94
C GLU A 14 -5.76 17.47 2.82
N LYS A 15 -6.27 16.62 1.92
CA LYS A 15 -5.81 15.23 1.73
C LYS A 15 -4.38 15.11 1.18
N LYS A 16 -3.89 16.12 0.44
CA LYS A 16 -2.50 16.11 -0.07
C LYS A 16 -1.46 16.18 1.05
N GLY A 17 -1.77 16.88 2.15
CA GLY A 17 -0.89 16.94 3.32
C GLY A 17 -0.78 15.59 4.03
N GLU A 18 -1.92 14.90 4.20
CA GLU A 18 -1.98 13.60 4.86
C GLU A 18 -1.17 12.52 4.13
N VAL A 19 -1.22 12.49 2.80
CA VAL A 19 -0.44 11.54 1.99
C VAL A 19 1.06 11.82 2.11
N HIS A 20 1.45 13.10 2.16
CA HIS A 20 2.85 13.47 2.34
C HIS A 20 3.38 13.06 3.72
N GLU A 21 2.59 13.26 4.78
CA GLU A 21 2.91 12.80 6.13
C GLU A 21 3.05 11.28 6.18
N LEU A 22 2.10 10.54 5.57
CA LEU A 22 2.20 9.08 5.49
C LEU A 22 3.45 8.59 4.78
N ARG A 23 3.88 9.29 3.71
CA ARG A 23 5.14 8.96 3.04
C ARG A 23 6.32 9.10 3.99
N GLN A 24 6.36 10.17 4.78
CA GLN A 24 7.42 10.36 5.77
C GLN A 24 7.37 9.29 6.85
N LEU A 25 6.17 8.92 7.32
CA LEU A 25 5.99 7.84 8.30
C LEU A 25 6.46 6.47 7.77
N LEU A 26 6.12 6.12 6.53
CA LEU A 26 6.58 4.87 5.91
C LEU A 26 8.10 4.82 5.73
N ARG A 27 8.70 5.94 5.31
CA ARG A 27 10.16 6.06 5.19
C ARG A 27 10.86 6.00 6.55
N GLY A 28 10.34 6.73 7.53
CA GLY A 28 10.86 6.74 8.90
C GLY A 28 10.76 5.36 9.55
N ALA A 29 9.61 4.68 9.45
CA ALA A 29 9.43 3.33 9.98
C ALA A 29 10.34 2.30 9.31
N SER A 30 10.63 2.47 8.02
CA SER A 30 11.57 1.61 7.30
C SER A 30 13.03 1.85 7.75
N ALA A 31 13.40 3.10 8.03
CA ALA A 31 14.74 3.45 8.52
C ALA A 31 14.98 2.98 9.95
N ASP A 32 13.99 3.12 10.82
CA ASP A 32 14.04 2.74 12.25
C ASP A 32 14.00 1.20 12.45
N ARG A 33 13.74 0.43 11.37
CA ARG A 33 13.48 -1.03 11.39
C ARG A 33 12.38 -1.45 12.36
N ASP A 34 11.52 -0.52 12.73
CA ASP A 34 10.48 -0.70 13.73
C ASP A 34 9.22 -1.30 13.08
N GLN A 35 9.08 -2.62 13.23
CA GLN A 35 8.01 -3.40 12.59
C GLN A 35 6.61 -2.95 13.04
N GLN A 36 6.47 -2.48 14.27
CA GLN A 36 5.18 -2.04 14.80
C GLN A 36 4.75 -0.72 14.15
N LYS A 37 5.66 0.26 14.11
CA LYS A 37 5.41 1.54 13.42
C LYS A 37 5.11 1.34 11.94
N LYS A 38 5.85 0.44 11.28
CA LYS A 38 5.63 0.09 9.87
C LYS A 38 4.23 -0.50 9.65
N ARG A 39 3.82 -1.43 10.52
CA ARG A 39 2.49 -2.05 10.48
C ARG A 39 1.39 -1.00 10.64
N ASP A 40 1.54 -0.08 11.58
CA ASP A 40 0.54 0.96 11.81
C ASP A 40 0.49 1.99 10.68
N ALA A 41 1.63 2.33 10.07
CA ALA A 41 1.67 3.15 8.86
C ALA A 41 0.95 2.48 7.68
N ILE A 42 1.20 1.19 7.43
CA ILE A 42 0.51 0.42 6.38
C ILE A 42 -1.00 0.39 6.62
N LYS A 43 -1.46 0.15 7.86
CA LYS A 43 -2.89 0.20 8.18
C LYS A 43 -3.52 1.54 7.83
N LYS A 44 -2.84 2.66 8.11
CA LYS A 44 -3.33 4.00 7.74
C LYS A 44 -3.44 4.16 6.22
N VAL A 45 -2.47 3.64 5.45
CA VAL A 45 -2.56 3.64 3.97
C VAL A 45 -3.82 2.90 3.50
N ILE A 46 -4.09 1.71 4.06
CA ILE A 46 -5.30 0.94 3.71
C ILE A 46 -6.57 1.69 4.11
N ALA A 47 -6.60 2.31 5.30
CA ALA A 47 -7.74 3.12 5.71
C ALA A 47 -8.01 4.27 4.72
N TYR A 48 -6.98 5.01 4.32
CA TYR A 48 -7.11 6.08 3.33
C TYR A 48 -7.51 5.58 1.94
N MET A 49 -7.01 4.43 1.51
CA MET A 49 -7.48 3.74 0.31
C MET A 49 -8.98 3.46 0.38
N THR A 50 -9.48 2.93 1.51
CA THR A 50 -10.92 2.66 1.70
C THR A 50 -11.78 3.92 1.80
N LEU A 51 -11.21 5.05 2.21
CA LEU A 51 -11.87 6.37 2.24
C LEU A 51 -11.84 7.07 0.87
N GLY A 52 -11.28 6.44 -0.17
CA GLY A 52 -11.17 7.00 -1.51
C GLY A 52 -10.17 8.16 -1.60
N ILE A 53 -9.19 8.20 -0.70
CA ILE A 53 -8.05 9.14 -0.80
C ILE A 53 -7.04 8.52 -1.77
N ASP A 54 -6.56 9.33 -2.71
CA ASP A 54 -5.53 8.90 -3.65
C ASP A 54 -4.20 8.68 -2.92
N VAL A 55 -3.90 7.41 -2.67
CA VAL A 55 -2.65 6.96 -2.06
C VAL A 55 -1.69 6.36 -3.09
N SER A 56 -1.97 6.51 -4.40
CA SER A 56 -1.07 6.08 -5.48
C SER A 56 0.36 6.60 -5.34
N PRO A 57 0.61 7.85 -4.86
CA PRO A 57 1.98 8.33 -4.65
C PRO A 57 2.78 7.52 -3.62
N LEU A 58 2.16 6.67 -2.80
CA LEU A 58 2.84 5.83 -1.82
C LEU A 58 3.30 4.48 -2.38
N PHE A 59 3.11 4.23 -3.68
CA PHE A 59 3.35 2.92 -4.28
C PHE A 59 4.78 2.42 -4.08
N SER A 60 5.79 3.24 -4.38
CA SER A 60 7.21 2.90 -4.15
C SER A 60 7.48 2.47 -2.69
N GLU A 61 6.86 3.17 -1.75
CA GLU A 61 7.09 2.96 -0.31
C GLU A 61 6.38 1.67 0.15
N MET A 62 5.23 1.37 -0.44
CA MET A 62 4.50 0.12 -0.25
C MET A 62 5.24 -1.08 -0.88
N VAL A 63 5.85 -0.91 -2.05
CA VAL A 63 6.70 -1.94 -2.66
C VAL A 63 7.89 -2.26 -1.76
N MET A 64 8.60 -1.25 -1.23
CA MET A 64 9.67 -1.48 -0.25
C MET A 64 9.14 -2.15 1.02
N ALA A 65 7.92 -1.81 1.45
CA ALA A 65 7.30 -2.41 2.60
C ALA A 65 6.97 -3.91 2.41
N SER A 66 6.79 -4.39 1.17
CA SER A 66 6.50 -5.79 0.83
C SER A 66 7.63 -6.77 1.18
N ALA A 67 8.86 -6.28 1.24
CA ALA A 67 10.05 -7.03 1.65
C ALA A 67 10.09 -7.19 3.18
N THR A 68 9.16 -7.98 3.70
CA THR A 68 9.03 -8.32 5.12
C THR A 68 8.66 -9.79 5.28
N THR A 69 9.03 -10.40 6.40
CA THR A 69 8.61 -11.77 6.78
C THR A 69 7.32 -11.77 7.60
N ASP A 70 6.85 -10.60 8.05
CA ASP A 70 5.57 -10.51 8.78
C ASP A 70 4.39 -10.71 7.82
N LEU A 71 3.68 -11.83 8.01
CA LEU A 71 2.54 -12.22 7.19
C LEU A 71 1.41 -11.18 7.17
N VAL A 72 1.21 -10.46 8.28
CA VAL A 72 0.12 -9.48 8.38
C VAL A 72 0.44 -8.24 7.57
N GLN A 73 1.66 -7.71 7.68
CA GLN A 73 2.15 -6.63 6.84
C GLN A 73 2.09 -7.04 5.37
N LYS A 74 2.57 -8.25 5.02
CA LYS A 74 2.58 -8.74 3.64
C LYS A 74 1.18 -8.81 3.04
N LYS A 75 0.19 -9.34 3.78
CA LYS A 75 -1.23 -9.34 3.37
C LYS A 75 -1.76 -7.95 3.07
N MET A 76 -1.50 -6.98 3.95
CA MET A 76 -1.97 -5.60 3.77
C MET A 76 -1.28 -4.93 2.57
N VAL A 77 0.02 -5.14 2.40
CA VAL A 77 0.76 -4.60 1.26
C VAL A 77 0.28 -5.21 -0.05
N TYR A 78 0.05 -6.53 -0.10
CA TYR A 78 -0.43 -7.20 -1.31
C TYR A 78 -1.83 -6.75 -1.71
N LEU A 79 -2.73 -6.54 -0.73
CA LEU A 79 -4.03 -5.91 -0.99
C LEU A 79 -3.88 -4.56 -1.70
N TYR A 80 -2.96 -3.71 -1.21
CA TYR A 80 -2.70 -2.41 -1.83
C TYR A 80 -2.11 -2.56 -3.24
N LEU A 81 -1.09 -3.42 -3.41
CA LEU A 81 -0.38 -3.57 -4.68
C LEU A 81 -1.32 -4.05 -5.79
N VAL A 82 -2.16 -5.07 -5.53
CA VAL A 82 -3.12 -5.57 -6.52
C VAL A 82 -4.11 -4.47 -6.95
N ASN A 83 -4.53 -3.60 -6.01
CA ASN A 83 -5.47 -2.53 -6.30
C ASN A 83 -4.86 -1.37 -7.12
N TYR A 84 -3.54 -1.18 -7.07
CA TYR A 84 -2.84 -0.05 -7.73
C TYR A 84 -1.84 -0.47 -8.83
N ALA A 85 -1.68 -1.77 -9.08
CA ALA A 85 -0.69 -2.31 -10.02
C ALA A 85 -0.96 -1.88 -11.47
N GLU A 86 -2.23 -1.89 -11.91
CA GLU A 86 -2.59 -1.49 -13.28
C GLU A 86 -2.21 -0.03 -13.58
N SER A 87 -2.33 0.85 -12.59
CA SER A 87 -2.00 2.27 -12.71
C SER A 87 -0.50 2.56 -12.58
N ASN A 88 0.31 1.62 -12.08
CA ASN A 88 1.73 1.81 -11.78
C ASN A 88 2.56 0.61 -12.27
N SER A 89 2.40 0.23 -13.53
CA SER A 89 3.01 -0.97 -14.13
C SER A 89 4.55 -1.00 -13.98
N ASP A 90 5.24 0.13 -14.14
CA ASP A 90 6.69 0.21 -14.03
C ASP A 90 7.21 -0.18 -12.64
N LEU A 91 6.52 0.26 -11.59
CA LEU A 91 6.88 -0.07 -10.21
C LEU A 91 6.32 -1.44 -9.80
N ALA A 92 5.22 -1.89 -10.40
CA ALA A 92 4.64 -3.20 -10.14
C ALA A 92 5.61 -4.35 -10.50
N ILE A 93 6.48 -4.15 -11.50
CA ILE A 93 7.53 -5.11 -11.85
C ILE A 93 8.44 -5.42 -10.64
N LEU A 94 8.74 -4.43 -9.80
CA LEU A 94 9.54 -4.63 -8.59
C LEU A 94 8.80 -5.49 -7.56
N ALA A 95 7.47 -5.31 -7.45
CA ALA A 95 6.64 -6.16 -6.61
C ALA A 95 6.58 -7.60 -7.12
N ILE A 96 6.55 -7.81 -8.44
CA ILE A 96 6.56 -9.15 -9.06
C ILE A 96 7.82 -9.92 -8.66
N ASN A 97 8.98 -9.27 -8.67
CA ASN A 97 10.23 -9.89 -8.23
C ASN A 97 10.16 -10.37 -6.76
N THR A 98 9.56 -9.57 -5.88
CA THR A 98 9.34 -9.94 -4.47
C THR A 98 8.31 -11.08 -4.34
N LEU A 99 7.20 -11.02 -5.08
CA LEU A 99 6.18 -12.07 -5.10
C LEU A 99 6.74 -13.41 -5.60
N GLN A 100 7.57 -13.40 -6.64
CA GLN A 100 8.25 -14.61 -7.14
C GLN A 100 9.19 -15.21 -6.10
N LYS A 101 9.90 -14.37 -5.33
CA LYS A 101 10.74 -14.82 -4.22
C LYS A 101 9.90 -15.47 -3.13
N ASP A 102 8.80 -14.83 -2.74
CA ASP A 102 7.87 -15.36 -1.72
C ASP A 102 7.19 -16.67 -2.14
N CYS A 103 6.94 -16.88 -3.44
CA CYS A 103 6.44 -18.15 -3.96
C CYS A 103 7.42 -19.32 -3.72
N ARG A 104 8.69 -19.02 -3.46
CA ARG A 104 9.76 -19.99 -3.17
C ARG A 104 10.20 -19.95 -1.71
N ASP A 105 9.47 -19.25 -0.85
CA ASP A 105 9.77 -19.16 0.58
C ASP A 105 9.64 -20.53 1.26
N ASP A 106 10.42 -20.80 2.31
CA ASP A 106 10.33 -22.05 3.09
C ASP A 106 8.98 -22.14 3.84
N ASP A 107 8.39 -21.01 4.20
CA ASP A 107 7.10 -20.95 4.87
C ASP A 107 5.92 -21.20 3.89
N PRO A 108 5.14 -22.28 4.06
CA PRO A 108 4.00 -22.59 3.21
C PRO A 108 2.92 -21.50 3.19
N MET A 109 2.75 -20.75 4.28
CA MET A 109 1.77 -19.67 4.39
C MET A 109 2.19 -18.46 3.55
N ILE A 110 3.50 -18.14 3.52
CA ILE A 110 4.04 -17.07 2.66
C ILE A 110 3.89 -17.48 1.19
N ARG A 111 4.23 -18.72 0.84
CA ARG A 111 4.04 -19.25 -0.53
C ARG A 111 2.59 -19.17 -0.97
N GLY A 112 1.67 -19.70 -0.16
CA GLY A 112 0.24 -19.71 -0.48
C GLY A 112 -0.35 -18.31 -0.60
N LEU A 113 0.14 -17.36 0.20
CA LEU A 113 -0.26 -15.96 0.11
C LEU A 113 0.22 -15.34 -1.21
N ALA A 114 1.49 -15.51 -1.58
CA ALA A 114 2.05 -14.95 -2.80
C ALA A 114 1.37 -15.51 -4.06
N LEU A 115 1.13 -16.82 -4.11
CA LEU A 115 0.45 -17.48 -5.23
C LEU A 115 -0.98 -16.98 -5.45
N ARG A 116 -1.69 -16.58 -4.39
CA ARG A 116 -3.04 -16.01 -4.48
C ARG A 116 -3.05 -14.55 -4.96
N SER A 117 -1.95 -13.83 -4.77
CA SER A 117 -1.82 -12.40 -5.07
C SER A 117 -1.22 -12.10 -6.44
N LEU A 118 -0.66 -13.12 -7.11
CA LEU A 118 -0.33 -13.12 -8.54
C LEU A 118 -1.59 -13.34 -9.38
#